data_AF-A0A2N0AGB5-F1
#
_entry.id   AF-A0A2N0AGB5-F1
#
_cell.length_a   1.000
_cell.length_b   1.000
_cell.length_c   1.000
_cell.angle_alpha   90.00
_cell.angle_beta   90.00
_cell.angle_gamma   90.00
#
_symmetry.space_group_name_H-M   'P 1'
#
loop_
_entity.id
_entity.type
_entity.pdbx_description
1 polymer ?
#
loop_
_entity_poly.entity_id
_entity_poly.type
_entity_poly.pdbx_seq_one_letter_code
_entity_poly.pdbx_strand_id
1 'polypeptide(L)'
;MPKQKSKSTAVNPEETLIWTGSSSNQTKAQKEFNDALRKHKETLERSKEIEPLFQLVNETYLQDVLPQLEKQKKLERERFALMCEILLEEKLSFGKMQREFLRRYLLDICTDSILEAPDFYGKYRDQLETKFERTERLRYKNQMESKIKQKFGFNIDLDDLNRTQFDSEEERESHEEKYKEFREKYEEYRAEYFRGSRSHAGERKKSKAQTEKEKKILESERLLSTDINTLFKNLAKLIHPDKEQDPILRERKSKLMTKLSGARDNMNIAEILEIKLQVDELLPNQQTDVSFHDTSIKRFVGIIKSKIRELEDSIRQRFFSHPLMADFPEKKITKETLEVYLNRVKKDNIMVTKAFEKEVDQLTREPKYIKEMIRELQSLGVQF
;
A
#
# COMPACT_ATOMS: atom_id res chain seq x y z
N MET A 1 16.38 -20.54 -64.10
CA MET A 1 16.30 -19.23 -63.41
C MET A 1 16.40 -19.47 -61.90
N PRO A 2 17.20 -18.68 -61.17
CA PRO A 2 17.62 -18.98 -59.81
C PRO A 2 16.59 -18.51 -58.77
N LYS A 3 16.41 -19.31 -57.70
CA LYS A 3 15.56 -19.00 -56.55
C LYS A 3 16.06 -17.74 -55.85
N GLN A 4 15.17 -16.77 -55.68
CA GLN A 4 15.39 -15.54 -54.93
C GLN A 4 15.80 -15.86 -53.48
N LYS A 5 16.93 -15.30 -53.05
CA LYS A 5 17.34 -15.25 -51.65
C LYS A 5 16.35 -14.38 -50.89
N SER A 6 15.69 -14.95 -49.89
CA SER A 6 14.94 -14.19 -48.88
C SER A 6 15.92 -13.29 -48.12
N LYS A 7 15.56 -12.01 -48.03
CA LYS A 7 16.26 -10.99 -47.25
C LYS A 7 16.31 -11.45 -45.79
N SER A 8 17.52 -11.56 -45.26
CA SER A 8 17.79 -11.66 -43.82
C SER A 8 17.22 -10.41 -43.14
N THR A 9 16.21 -10.60 -42.31
CA THR A 9 15.74 -9.62 -41.33
C THR A 9 16.95 -9.21 -40.48
N ALA A 10 17.36 -7.95 -40.60
CA ALA A 10 18.38 -7.36 -39.75
C ALA A 10 17.82 -7.31 -38.33
N VAL A 11 18.27 -8.23 -37.49
CA VAL A 11 18.07 -8.16 -36.03
C VAL A 11 18.93 -7.01 -35.53
N ASN A 12 18.31 -6.09 -34.81
CA ASN A 12 18.97 -4.94 -34.21
C ASN A 12 19.97 -5.45 -33.15
N PRO A 13 21.28 -5.16 -33.24
CA PRO A 13 22.30 -5.76 -32.37
C PRO A 13 22.26 -5.26 -30.91
N GLU A 14 21.32 -4.38 -30.55
CA GLU A 14 21.17 -3.87 -29.18
C GLU A 14 20.42 -4.84 -28.23
N GLU A 15 19.83 -5.93 -28.72
CA GLU A 15 18.91 -6.77 -27.91
C GLU A 15 19.48 -8.09 -27.35
N THR A 16 20.72 -8.47 -27.67
CA THR A 16 21.29 -9.75 -27.20
C THR A 16 22.72 -9.62 -26.65
N LEU A 17 22.88 -8.83 -25.59
CA LEU A 17 24.11 -8.84 -24.77
C LEU A 17 24.15 -10.08 -23.86
N ILE A 18 24.57 -11.20 -24.43
CA ILE A 18 25.00 -12.40 -23.69
C ILE A 18 26.51 -12.30 -23.52
N TRP A 19 27.03 -12.42 -22.29
CA TRP A 19 28.47 -12.46 -22.03
C TRP A 19 29.12 -13.63 -22.80
N THR A 20 29.68 -13.39 -23.98
CA THR A 20 30.51 -14.37 -24.68
C THR A 20 31.97 -14.03 -24.40
N GLY A 21 32.49 -14.53 -23.29
CA GLY A 21 33.94 -14.59 -23.12
C GLY A 21 34.56 -15.32 -24.31
N SER A 22 35.60 -14.74 -24.90
CA SER A 22 36.40 -15.36 -25.95
C SER A 22 36.71 -16.80 -25.54
N SER A 23 36.28 -17.77 -26.36
CA SER A 23 36.36 -19.24 -26.16
C SER A 23 35.36 -19.86 -25.17
N SER A 24 34.24 -20.37 -25.71
CA SER A 24 33.41 -21.55 -25.33
C SER A 24 33.25 -22.06 -23.88
N ASN A 25 33.71 -21.43 -22.81
CA ASN A 25 33.59 -21.92 -21.43
C ASN A 25 33.23 -20.79 -20.45
N GLN A 26 31.94 -20.44 -20.35
CA GLN A 26 31.45 -19.56 -19.29
C GLN A 26 31.54 -20.23 -17.91
N THR A 27 32.11 -19.54 -16.92
CA THR A 27 32.11 -20.01 -15.53
C THR A 27 30.69 -20.02 -14.97
N LYS A 28 30.44 -20.84 -13.94
CA LYS A 28 29.14 -20.92 -13.26
C LYS A 28 28.68 -19.55 -12.72
N ALA A 29 29.62 -18.74 -12.22
CA ALA A 29 29.35 -17.41 -11.71
C ALA A 29 28.90 -16.44 -12.83
N GLN A 30 29.50 -16.53 -14.02
CA GLN A 30 29.13 -15.70 -15.17
C GLN A 30 27.75 -16.06 -15.73
N LYS A 31 27.39 -17.34 -15.74
CA LYS A 31 26.02 -17.77 -16.09
C LYS A 31 24.98 -17.21 -15.11
N GLU A 32 25.24 -17.35 -13.81
CA GLU A 32 24.35 -16.83 -12.76
C GLU A 32 24.21 -15.30 -12.84
N PHE A 33 25.28 -14.61 -13.21
CA PHE A 33 25.27 -13.18 -13.47
C PHE A 33 24.38 -12.78 -14.66
N ASN A 34 24.53 -13.46 -15.80
CA ASN A 34 23.70 -13.20 -16.98
C ASN A 34 22.21 -13.44 -16.70
N ASP A 35 21.89 -14.51 -15.95
CA ASP A 35 20.51 -14.79 -15.56
C ASP A 35 19.94 -13.72 -14.61
N ALA A 36 20.75 -13.25 -13.66
CA ALA A 36 20.35 -12.17 -12.75
C ALA A 36 20.12 -10.85 -13.50
N LEU A 37 20.99 -10.52 -14.46
CA LEU A 37 20.87 -9.31 -15.28
C LEU A 37 19.63 -9.37 -16.17
N ARG A 38 19.39 -10.51 -16.84
CA ARG A 38 18.18 -10.73 -17.64
C ARG A 38 16.92 -10.53 -16.80
N LYS A 39 16.88 -11.17 -15.62
CA LYS A 39 15.74 -11.02 -14.70
C LYS A 39 15.55 -9.58 -14.23
N HIS A 40 16.64 -8.85 -13.96
CA HIS A 40 16.55 -7.43 -13.58
C HIS A 40 15.94 -6.57 -14.68
N LYS A 41 16.35 -6.77 -15.94
CA LYS A 41 15.75 -6.08 -17.09
C LYS A 41 14.27 -6.42 -17.25
N GLU A 42 13.91 -7.70 -17.16
CA GLU A 42 12.51 -8.15 -17.18
C GLU A 42 11.68 -7.49 -16.05
N THR A 43 12.22 -7.41 -14.83
CA THR A 43 11.55 -6.75 -13.70
C THR A 43 11.40 -5.24 -13.92
N LEU A 44 12.41 -4.58 -14.53
CA LEU A 44 12.37 -3.15 -14.81
C LEU A 44 11.32 -2.81 -15.88
N GLU A 45 11.25 -3.59 -16.96
CA GLU A 45 10.22 -3.42 -17.98
C GLU A 45 8.82 -3.69 -17.40
N ARG A 46 8.67 -4.76 -16.59
CA ARG A 46 7.42 -5.03 -15.89
C ARG A 46 7.02 -3.87 -14.95
N SER A 47 7.98 -3.22 -14.30
CA SER A 47 7.72 -2.03 -13.47
C SER A 47 7.09 -0.88 -14.27
N LYS A 48 7.51 -0.68 -15.51
CA LYS A 48 6.90 0.33 -16.40
C LYS A 48 5.47 -0.05 -16.78
N GLU A 49 5.18 -1.34 -16.95
CA GLU A 49 3.83 -1.83 -17.21
C GLU A 49 2.89 -1.72 -16.00
N ILE A 50 3.44 -1.57 -14.79
CA ILE A 50 2.65 -1.49 -13.55
C ILE A 50 2.00 -0.13 -13.34
N GLU A 51 2.65 0.97 -13.72
CA GLU A 51 2.07 2.31 -13.56
C GLU A 51 0.70 2.48 -14.26
N PRO A 52 0.52 2.09 -15.54
CA PRO A 52 -0.80 2.18 -16.17
C PRO A 52 -1.82 1.24 -15.54
N LEU A 53 -1.39 0.10 -14.97
CA LEU A 53 -2.28 -0.78 -14.22
C LEU A 53 -2.73 -0.15 -12.91
N PHE A 54 -1.84 0.52 -12.19
CA PHE A 54 -2.19 1.25 -10.98
C PHE A 54 -3.15 2.42 -11.28
N GLN A 55 -2.91 3.14 -12.38
CA GLN A 55 -3.83 4.17 -12.86
C GLN A 55 -5.23 3.60 -13.16
N LEU A 56 -5.30 2.44 -13.83
CA LEU A 56 -6.57 1.76 -14.12
C LEU A 56 -7.35 1.40 -12.83
N VAL A 57 -6.65 0.95 -11.77
CA VAL A 57 -7.27 0.68 -10.46
C VAL A 57 -7.82 1.96 -9.85
N ASN A 58 -7.02 3.03 -9.83
CA ASN A 58 -7.43 4.31 -9.24
C ASN A 58 -8.63 4.92 -9.98
N GLU A 59 -8.60 4.91 -11.31
CA GLU A 59 -9.71 5.40 -12.14
C GLU A 59 -10.99 4.61 -11.88
N THR A 60 -10.89 3.27 -11.86
CA THR A 60 -12.02 2.42 -11.50
C THR A 60 -12.55 2.72 -10.09
N TYR A 61 -11.66 2.93 -9.12
CA TYR A 61 -12.06 3.26 -7.76
C TYR A 61 -12.82 4.57 -7.70
N LEU A 62 -12.24 5.64 -8.23
CA LEU A 62 -12.81 6.98 -8.13
C LEU A 62 -14.10 7.15 -8.95
N GLN A 63 -14.18 6.52 -10.12
CA GLN A 63 -15.32 6.72 -11.03
C GLN A 63 -16.46 5.72 -10.81
N ASP A 64 -16.14 4.46 -10.51
CA ASP A 64 -17.15 3.40 -10.49
C ASP A 64 -17.47 2.91 -9.08
N VAL A 65 -16.49 2.82 -8.18
CA VAL A 65 -16.70 2.20 -6.86
C VAL A 65 -17.04 3.23 -5.79
N LEU A 66 -16.27 4.31 -5.69
CA LEU A 66 -16.46 5.35 -4.68
C LEU A 66 -17.89 5.95 -4.71
N PRO A 67 -18.48 6.29 -5.88
CA PRO A 67 -19.86 6.78 -5.92
C PRO A 67 -20.88 5.74 -5.45
N GLN A 68 -20.63 4.45 -5.68
CA GLN A 68 -21.50 3.38 -5.17
C GLN A 68 -21.36 3.26 -3.66
N LEU A 69 -20.15 3.33 -3.10
CA LEU A 69 -19.94 3.31 -1.65
C LEU A 69 -20.59 4.51 -0.95
N GLU A 70 -20.47 5.71 -1.51
CA GLU A 70 -21.15 6.90 -0.99
C GLU A 70 -22.67 6.75 -1.03
N LYS A 71 -23.19 6.19 -2.12
CA LYS A 71 -24.62 5.90 -2.26
C LYS A 71 -25.09 4.83 -1.27
N GLN A 72 -24.32 3.77 -1.06
CA GLN A 72 -24.59 2.74 -0.05
C GLN A 72 -24.67 3.36 1.34
N LYS A 73 -23.67 4.18 1.73
CA LYS A 73 -23.68 4.90 3.02
C LYS A 73 -24.91 5.78 3.20
N LYS A 74 -25.34 6.47 2.13
CA LYS A 74 -26.56 7.29 2.16
C LYS A 74 -27.81 6.42 2.37
N LEU A 75 -27.92 5.31 1.65
CA LEU A 75 -29.05 4.38 1.75
C LEU A 75 -29.09 3.69 3.12
N GLU A 76 -27.96 3.33 3.69
CA GLU A 76 -27.87 2.76 5.04
C GLU A 76 -28.37 3.75 6.10
N ARG A 77 -27.98 5.03 5.99
CA ARG A 77 -28.49 6.11 6.87
C ARG A 77 -29.99 6.31 6.69
N GLU A 78 -30.50 6.26 5.47
CA GLU A 78 -31.93 6.37 5.17
C GLU A 78 -32.72 5.19 5.75
N ARG A 79 -32.25 3.96 5.52
CA ARG A 79 -32.82 2.74 6.11
C ARG A 79 -32.87 2.83 7.64
N PHE A 80 -31.76 3.25 8.24
CA PHE A 80 -31.66 3.44 9.69
C PHE A 80 -32.68 4.47 10.20
N ALA A 81 -32.80 5.62 9.55
CA ALA A 81 -33.77 6.66 9.92
C ALA A 81 -35.21 6.16 9.82
N LEU A 82 -35.56 5.44 8.74
CA LEU A 82 -36.88 4.83 8.57
C LEU A 82 -37.19 3.81 9.66
N MET A 83 -36.22 2.95 10.02
CA MET A 83 -36.40 1.98 11.11
C MET A 83 -36.61 2.67 12.46
N CYS A 84 -35.88 3.75 12.73
CA CYS A 84 -36.07 4.57 13.93
C CYS A 84 -37.46 5.21 13.94
N GLU A 85 -37.89 5.80 12.83
CA GLU A 85 -39.20 6.45 12.68
C GLU A 85 -40.34 5.43 12.95
N ILE A 86 -40.26 4.22 12.37
CA ILE A 86 -41.23 3.15 12.60
C ILE A 86 -41.30 2.77 14.09
N LEU A 87 -40.16 2.70 14.78
CA LEU A 87 -40.09 2.32 16.19
C LEU A 87 -40.55 3.44 17.13
N LEU A 88 -40.12 4.68 16.89
CA LEU A 88 -40.31 5.83 17.78
C LEU A 88 -41.68 6.47 17.61
N GLU A 89 -42.20 6.55 16.39
CA GLU A 89 -43.55 7.07 16.10
C GLU A 89 -44.64 6.00 16.21
N GLU A 90 -44.27 4.78 16.62
CA GLU A 90 -45.17 3.64 16.79
C GLU A 90 -46.05 3.35 15.55
N LYS A 91 -45.53 3.59 14.33
CA LYS A 91 -46.21 3.30 13.05
C LYS A 91 -46.63 1.83 12.92
N LEU A 92 -46.00 0.94 13.70
CA LEU A 92 -46.29 -0.47 13.74
C LEU A 92 -46.30 -1.00 15.18
N SER A 93 -47.28 -1.88 15.49
CA SER A 93 -47.28 -2.61 16.76
C SER A 93 -46.25 -3.75 16.75
N PHE A 94 -45.35 -3.74 17.72
CA PHE A 94 -44.34 -4.77 17.98
C PHE A 94 -44.62 -5.52 19.29
N GLY A 95 -44.29 -6.81 19.34
CA GLY A 95 -44.21 -7.53 20.62
C GLY A 95 -43.04 -7.00 21.46
N LYS A 96 -43.10 -7.14 22.80
CA LYS A 96 -42.08 -6.62 23.72
C LYS A 96 -40.65 -7.01 23.33
N MET A 97 -40.43 -8.31 23.04
CA MET A 97 -39.11 -8.83 22.64
C MET A 97 -38.63 -8.27 21.29
N GLN A 98 -39.53 -8.11 20.32
CA GLN A 98 -39.19 -7.54 19.00
C GLN A 98 -38.85 -6.05 19.11
N ARG A 99 -39.61 -5.31 19.94
CA ARG A 99 -39.36 -3.89 20.20
C ARG A 99 -38.01 -3.69 20.89
N GLU A 100 -37.72 -4.51 21.90
CA GLU A 100 -36.44 -4.51 22.61
C GLU A 100 -35.27 -4.82 21.66
N PHE A 101 -35.41 -5.87 20.86
CA PHE A 101 -34.41 -6.27 19.88
C PHE A 101 -34.12 -5.16 18.87
N LEU A 102 -35.16 -4.58 18.27
CA LEU A 102 -35.01 -3.50 17.30
C LEU A 102 -34.38 -2.26 17.94
N ARG A 103 -34.79 -1.89 19.17
CA ARG A 103 -34.19 -0.75 19.88
C ARG A 103 -32.70 -0.95 20.10
N ARG A 104 -32.30 -2.12 20.61
CA ARG A 104 -30.89 -2.46 20.84
C ARG A 104 -30.08 -2.47 19.56
N TYR A 105 -30.60 -3.10 18.50
CA TYR A 105 -29.96 -3.09 17.18
C TYR A 105 -29.71 -1.67 16.66
N LEU A 106 -30.71 -0.78 16.75
CA LEU A 106 -30.56 0.62 16.33
C LEU A 106 -29.63 1.42 17.25
N LEU A 107 -29.64 1.13 18.56
CA LEU A 107 -28.73 1.77 19.52
C LEU A 107 -27.28 1.37 19.29
N ASP A 108 -27.02 0.12 18.90
CA ASP A 108 -25.68 -0.35 18.55
C ASP A 108 -25.19 0.31 17.25
N ILE A 109 -26.05 0.44 16.22
CA ILE A 109 -25.70 1.23 15.02
C ILE A 109 -25.33 2.68 15.39
N CYS A 110 -26.12 3.31 16.27
CA CYS A 110 -25.79 4.64 16.77
C CYS A 110 -24.42 4.68 17.45
N THR A 111 -24.09 3.66 18.24
CA THR A 111 -22.84 3.57 19.00
C THR A 111 -21.64 3.39 18.07
N ASP A 112 -21.75 2.47 17.10
CA ASP A 112 -20.69 2.18 16.13
C ASP A 112 -20.45 3.33 15.17
N SER A 113 -21.52 4.05 14.79
CA SER A 113 -21.46 5.11 13.77
C SER A 113 -21.37 6.52 14.35
N ILE A 114 -21.30 6.68 15.68
CA ILE A 114 -21.34 7.99 16.34
C ILE A 114 -20.20 8.91 15.90
N LEU A 115 -19.02 8.35 15.64
CA LEU A 115 -17.84 9.12 15.23
C LEU A 115 -17.95 9.61 13.78
N GLU A 116 -18.70 8.91 12.93
CA GLU A 116 -18.87 9.28 11.52
C GLU A 116 -19.84 10.46 11.33
N ALA A 117 -20.91 10.51 12.12
CA ALA A 117 -21.91 11.57 12.05
C ALA A 117 -22.55 11.82 13.44
N PRO A 118 -21.84 12.52 14.35
CA PRO A 118 -22.27 12.70 15.74
C PRO A 118 -23.67 13.32 15.87
N ASP A 119 -23.97 14.34 15.05
CA ASP A 119 -25.25 15.05 15.12
C ASP A 119 -26.43 14.23 14.58
N PHE A 120 -26.16 13.32 13.65
CA PHE A 120 -27.19 12.45 13.09
C PHE A 120 -27.51 11.33 14.08
N TYR A 121 -26.51 10.51 14.43
CA TYR A 121 -26.71 9.35 15.31
C TYR A 121 -26.95 9.74 16.77
N GLY A 122 -26.38 10.86 17.24
CA GLY A 122 -26.57 11.33 18.62
C GLY A 122 -28.03 11.62 18.96
N LYS A 123 -28.78 12.24 18.02
CA LYS A 123 -30.21 12.54 18.19
C LYS A 123 -31.06 11.27 18.33
N TYR A 124 -30.73 10.23 17.58
CA TYR A 124 -31.44 8.95 17.66
C TYR A 124 -31.00 8.16 18.90
N ARG A 125 -29.70 8.13 19.22
CA ARG A 125 -29.18 7.50 20.44
C ARG A 125 -29.91 8.01 21.68
N ASP A 126 -30.03 9.32 21.83
CA ASP A 126 -30.65 9.92 23.01
C ASP A 126 -32.16 9.59 23.14
N GLN A 127 -32.83 9.25 22.02
CA GLN A 127 -34.22 8.79 21.99
C GLN A 127 -34.36 7.27 22.20
N LEU A 128 -33.37 6.49 21.75
CA LEU A 128 -33.34 5.03 21.85
C LEU A 128 -32.82 4.54 23.21
N GLU A 129 -32.00 5.33 23.91
CA GLU A 129 -31.50 4.99 25.24
C GLU A 129 -32.62 4.95 26.27
N THR A 130 -32.64 3.87 27.05
CA THR A 130 -33.38 3.85 28.31
C THR A 130 -32.73 4.79 29.32
N LYS A 131 -33.50 5.20 30.34
CA LYS A 131 -32.98 6.01 31.45
C LYS A 131 -31.76 5.36 32.12
N PHE A 132 -31.74 4.02 32.22
CA PHE A 132 -30.64 3.27 32.81
C PHE A 132 -29.39 3.32 31.92
N GLU A 133 -29.51 2.99 30.63
CA GLU A 133 -28.39 3.04 29.67
C GLU A 133 -27.76 4.44 29.59
N ARG A 134 -28.60 5.49 29.51
CA ARG A 134 -28.13 6.88 29.55
C ARG A 134 -27.36 7.22 30.82
N THR A 135 -27.86 6.76 31.97
CA THR A 135 -27.21 7.01 33.27
C THR A 135 -25.86 6.30 33.36
N GLU A 136 -25.78 5.05 32.91
CA GLU A 136 -24.53 4.29 32.90
C GLU A 136 -23.52 4.89 31.92
N ARG A 137 -23.95 5.34 30.74
CA ARG A 137 -23.08 6.06 29.79
C ARG A 137 -22.51 7.35 30.39
N LEU A 138 -23.36 8.18 31.00
CA LEU A 138 -22.91 9.42 31.65
C LEU A 138 -21.97 9.15 32.83
N ARG A 139 -22.25 8.10 33.60
CA ARG A 139 -21.37 7.65 34.69
C ARG A 139 -20.02 7.22 34.16
N TYR A 140 -19.98 6.44 33.07
CA TYR A 140 -18.74 6.02 32.43
C TYR A 140 -17.96 7.22 31.87
N LYS A 141 -18.63 8.15 31.19
CA LYS A 141 -18.05 9.43 30.71
C LYS A 141 -17.39 10.19 31.87
N ASN A 142 -18.15 10.47 32.93
CA ASN A 142 -17.66 11.20 34.10
C ASN A 142 -16.49 10.48 34.80
N GLN A 143 -16.53 9.14 34.85
CA GLN A 143 -15.43 8.36 35.40
C GLN A 143 -14.16 8.47 34.53
N MET A 144 -14.30 8.44 33.21
CA MET A 144 -13.18 8.63 32.28
C MET A 144 -12.58 10.03 32.40
N GLU A 145 -13.41 11.08 32.40
CA GLU A 145 -12.97 12.47 32.58
C GLU A 145 -12.24 12.67 33.92
N SER A 146 -12.78 12.10 35.01
CA SER A 146 -12.14 12.14 36.32
C SER A 146 -10.78 11.42 36.33
N LYS A 147 -10.68 10.26 35.68
CA LYS A 147 -9.40 9.54 35.53
C LYS A 147 -8.39 10.35 34.72
N ILE A 148 -8.84 11.00 33.64
CA ILE A 148 -7.98 11.88 32.82
C ILE A 148 -7.47 13.04 33.66
N LYS A 149 -8.35 13.70 34.43
CA LYS A 149 -7.99 14.77 35.34
C LYS A 149 -6.98 14.33 36.40
N GLN A 150 -7.23 13.21 37.06
CA GLN A 150 -6.32 12.69 38.10
C GLN A 150 -4.94 12.33 37.55
N LYS A 151 -4.89 11.81 36.32
CA LYS A 151 -3.66 11.29 35.73
C LYS A 151 -2.84 12.35 35.00
N PHE A 152 -3.50 13.21 34.25
CA PHE A 152 -2.85 14.20 33.38
C PHE A 152 -3.02 15.64 33.86
N GLY A 153 -3.87 15.89 34.86
CA GLY A 153 -4.14 17.22 35.40
C GLY A 153 -5.09 18.08 34.56
N PHE A 154 -5.60 17.58 33.43
CA PHE A 154 -6.49 18.32 32.54
C PHE A 154 -7.97 18.06 32.84
N ASN A 155 -8.77 19.11 32.89
CA ASN A 155 -10.22 19.00 32.80
C ASN A 155 -10.58 18.92 31.30
N ILE A 156 -11.16 17.80 30.89
CA ILE A 156 -11.52 17.55 29.49
C ILE A 156 -12.99 17.19 29.44
N ASP A 157 -13.70 17.80 28.50
CA ASP A 157 -15.02 17.33 28.10
C ASP A 157 -14.83 16.34 26.95
N LEU A 158 -15.18 15.07 27.17
CA LEU A 158 -15.03 14.02 26.16
C LEU A 158 -15.96 14.22 24.96
N ASP A 159 -17.08 14.92 25.12
CA ASP A 159 -17.99 15.20 24.00
C ASP A 159 -17.37 16.28 23.10
N ASP A 160 -16.83 17.34 23.70
CA ASP A 160 -16.13 18.39 22.96
C ASP A 160 -14.83 17.84 22.35
N LEU A 161 -14.02 17.07 23.08
CA LEU A 161 -12.77 16.48 22.56
C LEU A 161 -12.99 15.66 21.28
N ASN A 162 -14.10 14.91 21.20
CA ASN A 162 -14.43 14.05 20.06
C ASN A 162 -15.26 14.75 18.98
N ARG A 163 -15.45 16.08 19.07
CA ARG A 163 -16.15 16.86 18.06
C ARG A 163 -15.41 16.82 16.73
N THR A 164 -16.13 16.46 15.66
CA THR A 164 -15.59 16.37 14.29
C THR A 164 -16.23 17.35 13.32
N GLN A 165 -17.33 18.00 13.70
CA GLN A 165 -18.04 18.99 12.88
C GLN A 165 -17.74 20.40 13.40
N PHE A 166 -17.17 21.24 12.56
CA PHE A 166 -16.82 22.64 12.85
C PHE A 166 -17.46 23.53 11.80
N ASP A 167 -18.01 24.67 12.22
CA ASP A 167 -18.69 25.60 11.31
C ASP A 167 -17.69 26.42 10.47
N SER A 168 -16.42 26.45 10.90
CA SER A 168 -15.32 27.14 10.22
C SER A 168 -13.97 26.48 10.53
N GLU A 169 -12.96 26.73 9.68
CA GLU A 169 -11.60 26.27 9.93
C GLU A 169 -10.98 26.92 11.19
N GLU A 170 -11.36 28.18 11.47
CA GLU A 170 -10.91 28.91 12.67
C GLU A 170 -11.38 28.21 13.97
N GLU A 171 -12.62 27.72 13.98
CA GLU A 171 -13.16 26.96 15.11
C GLU A 171 -12.41 25.64 15.31
N ARG A 172 -12.09 24.95 14.21
CA ARG A 172 -11.32 23.72 14.22
C ARG A 172 -9.90 23.96 14.75
N GLU A 173 -9.21 24.99 14.28
CA GLU A 173 -7.86 25.33 14.77
C GLU A 173 -7.89 25.65 16.27
N SER A 174 -8.89 26.39 16.75
CA SER A 174 -9.03 26.71 18.17
C SER A 174 -9.27 25.46 19.05
N HIS A 175 -10.04 24.49 18.54
CA HIS A 175 -10.25 23.20 19.18
C HIS A 175 -8.97 22.35 19.17
N GLU A 176 -8.26 22.38 18.04
CA GLU A 176 -6.98 21.70 17.88
C GLU A 176 -5.95 22.22 18.89
N GLU A 177 -5.88 23.54 19.07
CA GLU A 177 -5.00 24.20 20.03
C GLU A 177 -5.42 23.92 21.49
N LYS A 178 -6.72 24.03 21.80
CA LYS A 178 -7.28 23.80 23.15
C LYS A 178 -6.90 22.44 23.72
N TYR A 179 -6.88 21.39 22.90
CA TYR A 179 -6.58 20.00 23.32
C TYR A 179 -5.20 19.50 22.88
N LYS A 180 -4.34 20.36 22.31
CA LYS A 180 -3.02 19.97 21.81
C LYS A 180 -2.14 19.34 22.88
N GLU A 181 -1.93 20.04 24.00
CA GLU A 181 -1.08 19.56 25.09
C GLU A 181 -1.56 18.24 25.69
N PHE A 182 -2.88 18.05 25.77
CA PHE A 182 -3.46 16.79 26.22
C PHE A 182 -3.22 15.68 25.20
N ARG A 183 -3.46 15.92 23.90
CA ARG A 183 -3.23 14.92 22.85
C ARG A 183 -1.78 14.45 22.82
N GLU A 184 -0.82 15.37 22.91
CA GLU A 184 0.61 15.05 22.97
C GLU A 184 0.93 14.18 24.19
N LYS A 185 0.53 14.59 25.40
CA LYS A 185 0.76 13.81 26.63
C LYS A 185 0.04 12.46 26.64
N TYR A 186 -1.16 12.39 26.06
CA TYR A 186 -1.94 11.16 25.96
C TYR A 186 -1.30 10.20 24.95
N GLU A 187 -0.80 10.71 23.82
CA GLU A 187 -0.10 9.93 22.81
C GLU A 187 1.25 9.41 23.33
N GLU A 188 2.01 10.23 24.06
CA GLU A 188 3.21 9.79 24.77
C GLU A 188 2.89 8.69 25.77
N TYR A 189 1.88 8.89 26.63
CA TYR A 189 1.43 7.88 27.59
C TYR A 189 0.99 6.58 26.89
N ARG A 190 0.27 6.69 25.77
CA ARG A 190 -0.15 5.54 24.96
C ARG A 190 1.06 4.84 24.38
N ALA A 191 2.00 5.58 23.79
CA ALA A 191 3.24 5.03 23.23
C ALA A 191 4.07 4.33 24.31
N GLU A 192 4.19 4.88 25.51
CA GLU A 192 4.84 4.24 26.65
C GLU A 192 4.10 2.99 27.14
N TYR A 193 2.76 3.04 27.24
CA TYR A 193 1.95 1.89 27.61
C TYR A 193 2.08 0.75 26.60
N PHE A 194 2.06 1.05 25.29
CA PHE A 194 2.29 0.06 24.24
C PHE A 194 3.76 -0.41 24.19
N ARG A 195 4.74 0.44 24.52
CA ARG A 195 6.14 0.02 24.71
C ARG A 195 6.29 -0.90 25.92
N GLY A 196 5.58 -0.64 27.02
CA GLY A 196 5.57 -1.47 28.24
C GLY A 196 4.80 -2.80 28.07
N SER A 197 3.72 -2.81 27.30
CA SER A 197 3.01 -4.04 26.93
C SER A 197 3.85 -4.89 25.96
N ARG A 198 4.59 -4.25 25.03
CA ARG A 198 5.61 -4.94 24.23
C ARG A 198 6.89 -5.28 25.00
N SER A 199 7.20 -4.66 26.14
CA SER A 199 8.36 -5.04 26.95
C SER A 199 8.06 -6.30 27.77
N HIS A 200 6.83 -6.48 28.26
CA HIS A 200 6.40 -7.74 28.86
C HIS A 200 6.23 -8.89 27.85
N ALA A 201 6.01 -8.60 26.57
CA ALA A 201 6.05 -9.58 25.47
C ALA A 201 7.38 -9.59 24.69
N GLY A 202 8.39 -8.82 25.09
CA GLY A 202 9.48 -8.45 24.17
C GLY A 202 10.74 -7.82 24.79
N GLU A 203 11.05 -8.07 26.06
CA GLU A 203 12.46 -8.09 26.52
C GLU A 203 13.20 -9.36 26.06
N ARG A 204 12.88 -9.89 24.88
CA ARG A 204 13.93 -10.54 24.09
C ARG A 204 14.81 -9.40 23.58
N LYS A 205 15.88 -9.08 24.34
CA LYS A 205 17.06 -8.34 23.84
C LYS A 205 17.20 -8.66 22.35
N LYS A 206 17.21 -7.63 21.47
CA LYS A 206 17.51 -7.84 20.04
C LYS A 206 18.63 -8.86 19.96
N SER A 207 18.32 -10.06 19.44
CA SER A 207 19.28 -11.17 19.48
C SER A 207 20.58 -10.66 18.87
N LYS A 208 21.74 -11.09 19.37
CA LYS A 208 23.03 -10.79 18.73
C LYS A 208 22.97 -11.06 17.22
N ALA A 209 22.15 -12.03 16.79
CA ALA A 209 21.87 -12.32 15.39
C ALA A 209 21.17 -11.21 14.59
N GLN A 210 20.31 -10.39 15.20
CA GLN A 210 19.60 -9.30 14.51
C GLN A 210 20.48 -8.06 14.38
N THR A 211 21.24 -7.70 15.43
CA THR A 211 22.21 -6.61 15.36
C THR A 211 23.41 -6.95 14.49
N GLU A 212 23.82 -8.23 14.45
CA GLU A 212 24.84 -8.71 13.51
C GLU A 212 24.32 -8.75 12.06
N LYS A 213 23.03 -9.06 11.83
CA LYS A 213 22.41 -8.91 10.50
C LYS A 213 22.36 -7.46 10.03
N GLU A 214 21.92 -6.53 10.89
CA GLU A 214 21.89 -5.09 10.58
C GLU A 214 23.32 -4.56 10.30
N LYS A 215 24.31 -4.96 11.09
CA LYS A 215 25.73 -4.62 10.84
C LYS A 215 26.27 -5.22 9.54
N LYS A 216 25.96 -6.48 9.25
CA LYS A 216 26.36 -7.14 7.99
C LYS A 216 25.71 -6.47 6.78
N ILE A 217 24.46 -6.01 6.89
CA ILE A 217 23.78 -5.26 5.84
C ILE A 217 24.50 -3.93 5.61
N LEU A 218 24.75 -3.15 6.67
CA LEU A 218 25.43 -1.85 6.55
C LEU A 218 26.88 -1.98 6.04
N GLU A 219 27.60 -3.00 6.50
CA GLU A 219 28.96 -3.31 6.02
C GLU A 219 28.94 -3.75 4.56
N SER A 220 27.94 -4.56 4.17
CA SER A 220 27.72 -4.89 2.77
C SER A 220 27.45 -3.63 1.96
N GLU A 221 26.52 -2.75 2.34
CA GLU A 221 26.22 -1.48 1.65
C GLU A 221 27.44 -0.56 1.47
N ARG A 222 28.33 -0.51 2.46
CA ARG A 222 29.59 0.24 2.36
C ARG A 222 30.55 -0.38 1.35
N LEU A 223 30.78 -1.69 1.45
CA LEU A 223 31.61 -2.42 0.48
C LEU A 223 31.04 -2.31 -0.94
N LEU A 224 29.70 -2.30 -1.05
CA LEU A 224 28.96 -2.12 -2.30
C LEU A 224 29.22 -0.76 -2.94
N SER A 225 29.10 0.33 -2.18
CA SER A 225 29.41 1.67 -2.69
C SER A 225 30.87 1.78 -3.15
N THR A 226 31.78 1.05 -2.49
CA THR A 226 33.21 1.06 -2.81
C THR A 226 33.49 0.27 -4.09
N ASP A 227 32.91 -0.93 -4.24
CA ASP A 227 33.03 -1.78 -5.43
C ASP A 227 32.41 -1.08 -6.66
N ILE A 228 31.26 -0.40 -6.52
CA ILE A 228 30.64 0.39 -7.61
C ILE A 228 31.55 1.55 -8.04
N ASN A 229 32.06 2.33 -7.08
CA ASN A 229 32.86 3.50 -7.38
C ASN A 229 34.22 3.14 -8.01
N THR A 230 34.79 2.01 -7.61
CA THR A 230 36.03 1.49 -8.21
C THR A 230 35.79 1.01 -9.64
N LEU A 231 34.71 0.25 -9.89
CA LEU A 231 34.29 -0.13 -11.24
C LEU A 231 34.04 1.09 -12.14
N PHE A 232 33.29 2.07 -11.64
CA PHE A 232 33.02 3.32 -12.35
C PHE A 232 34.32 4.05 -12.72
N LYS A 233 35.24 4.25 -11.75
CA LYS A 233 36.52 4.93 -12.00
C LYS A 233 37.37 4.21 -13.04
N ASN A 234 37.39 2.88 -13.00
CA ASN A 234 38.16 2.07 -13.95
C ASN A 234 37.56 2.13 -15.35
N LEU A 235 36.24 2.06 -15.47
CA LEU A 235 35.53 2.22 -16.74
C LEU A 235 35.70 3.62 -17.32
N ALA A 236 35.47 4.66 -16.52
CA ALA A 236 35.60 6.05 -16.94
C ALA A 236 37.00 6.36 -17.49
N LYS A 237 38.06 5.73 -16.94
CA LYS A 237 39.44 5.87 -17.48
C LYS A 237 39.61 5.29 -18.88
N LEU A 238 38.86 4.24 -19.24
CA LEU A 238 38.94 3.57 -20.54
C LEU A 238 38.11 4.27 -21.62
N ILE A 239 36.94 4.79 -21.25
CA ILE A 239 35.99 5.40 -22.19
C ILE A 239 35.96 6.93 -22.16
N HIS A 240 36.93 7.59 -21.53
CA HIS A 240 36.94 9.05 -21.49
C HIS A 240 37.11 9.63 -22.92
N PRO A 241 36.18 10.50 -23.39
CA PRO A 241 36.20 11.01 -24.76
C PRO A 241 37.44 11.86 -25.08
N ASP A 242 37.99 12.58 -24.10
CA ASP A 242 39.17 13.45 -24.28
C ASP A 242 40.45 12.73 -24.72
N LYS A 243 40.55 11.41 -24.47
CA LYS A 243 41.73 10.62 -24.81
C LYS A 243 41.64 9.98 -26.19
N GLU A 244 40.55 10.21 -26.92
CA GLU A 244 40.27 9.55 -28.19
C GLU A 244 40.53 10.47 -29.38
N GLN A 245 41.34 10.04 -30.35
CA GLN A 245 41.68 10.83 -31.53
C GLN A 245 40.73 10.57 -32.71
N ASP A 246 40.15 9.37 -32.79
CA ASP A 246 39.16 9.03 -33.82
C ASP A 246 37.80 9.68 -33.50
N PRO A 247 37.25 10.54 -34.39
CA PRO A 247 35.97 11.21 -34.16
C PRO A 247 34.79 10.24 -34.00
N ILE A 248 34.79 9.10 -34.70
CA ILE A 248 33.70 8.09 -34.62
C ILE A 248 33.79 7.36 -33.28
N LEU A 249 34.99 6.99 -32.87
CA LEU A 249 35.23 6.29 -31.60
C LEU A 249 34.97 7.22 -30.40
N ARG A 250 35.28 8.52 -30.54
CA ARG A 250 35.00 9.56 -29.54
C ARG A 250 33.50 9.71 -29.28
N GLU A 251 32.67 9.72 -30.33
CA GLU A 251 31.20 9.81 -30.17
C GLU A 251 30.65 8.58 -29.43
N ARG A 252 31.11 7.38 -29.79
CA ARG A 252 30.71 6.13 -29.12
C ARG A 252 31.13 6.11 -27.64
N LYS A 253 32.35 6.52 -27.34
CA LYS A 253 32.87 6.67 -25.97
C LYS A 253 32.10 7.71 -25.16
N SER A 254 31.74 8.84 -25.76
CA SER A 254 30.92 9.87 -25.12
C SER A 254 29.52 9.36 -24.71
N LYS A 255 28.87 8.58 -25.59
CA LYS A 255 27.58 7.93 -25.30
C LYS A 255 27.70 6.94 -24.14
N LEU A 256 28.74 6.09 -24.13
CA LEU A 256 28.99 5.15 -23.04
C LEU A 256 29.31 5.85 -21.72
N MET A 257 30.07 6.95 -21.74
CA MET A 257 30.40 7.73 -20.56
C MET A 257 29.17 8.40 -19.93
N THR A 258 28.24 8.88 -20.77
CA THR A 258 26.97 9.45 -20.32
C THR A 258 26.10 8.38 -19.64
N LYS A 259 25.95 7.21 -20.27
CA LYS A 259 25.25 6.06 -19.67
C LYS A 259 25.92 5.61 -18.36
N LEU A 260 27.25 5.59 -18.31
CA LEU A 260 28.02 5.17 -17.13
C LEU A 260 27.81 6.11 -15.94
N SER A 261 27.72 7.41 -16.22
CA SER A 261 27.44 8.42 -15.21
C SER A 261 26.04 8.26 -14.62
N GLY A 262 25.02 8.09 -15.47
CA GLY A 262 23.65 7.82 -15.02
C GLY A 262 23.51 6.51 -14.24
N ALA A 263 24.19 5.46 -14.68
CA ALA A 263 24.22 4.17 -13.98
C ALA A 263 24.86 4.28 -12.60
N ARG A 264 25.92 5.09 -12.44
CA ARG A 264 26.55 5.35 -11.13
C ARG A 264 25.62 6.10 -10.20
N ASP A 265 24.98 7.16 -10.69
CA ASP A 265 24.12 8.02 -9.88
C ASP A 265 22.88 7.28 -9.39
N ASN A 266 22.35 6.36 -10.20
CA ASN A 266 21.25 5.45 -9.82
C ASN A 266 21.72 4.19 -9.06
N MET A 267 23.02 4.06 -8.78
CA MET A 267 23.64 2.83 -8.22
C MET A 267 23.26 1.54 -8.97
N ASN A 268 23.04 1.66 -10.28
CA ASN A 268 22.61 0.59 -11.16
C ASN A 268 23.80 -0.26 -11.63
N ILE A 269 24.23 -1.18 -10.75
CA ILE A 269 25.34 -2.11 -11.02
C ILE A 269 25.13 -2.92 -12.31
N ALA A 270 23.89 -3.30 -12.59
CA ALA A 270 23.54 -4.04 -13.80
C ALA A 270 23.96 -3.27 -15.06
N GLU A 271 23.66 -1.98 -15.11
CA GLU A 271 23.97 -1.10 -16.24
C GLU A 271 25.48 -0.75 -16.30
N ILE A 272 26.15 -0.57 -15.15
CA ILE A 272 27.61 -0.38 -15.11
C ILE A 272 28.36 -1.58 -15.71
N LEU A 273 27.87 -2.79 -15.43
CA LEU A 273 28.47 -4.02 -15.93
C LEU A 273 28.12 -4.30 -17.40
N GLU A 274 26.92 -3.91 -17.84
CA GLU A 274 26.55 -3.92 -19.26
C GLU A 274 27.42 -2.95 -20.07
N ILE A 275 27.69 -1.76 -19.54
CA ILE A 275 28.59 -0.80 -20.17
C ILE A 275 29.99 -1.40 -20.28
N LYS A 276 30.50 -2.06 -19.23
CA LYS A 276 31.79 -2.76 -19.30
C LYS A 276 31.85 -3.75 -20.46
N LEU A 277 30.79 -4.52 -20.68
CA LEU A 277 30.72 -5.45 -21.81
C LEU A 277 30.80 -4.72 -23.16
N GLN A 278 30.08 -3.61 -23.32
CA GLN A 278 30.16 -2.78 -24.53
C GLN A 278 31.57 -2.17 -24.70
N VAL A 279 32.26 -1.83 -23.61
CA VAL A 279 33.66 -1.35 -23.65
C VAL A 279 34.62 -2.45 -24.10
N ASP A 280 34.44 -3.67 -23.62
CA ASP A 280 35.30 -4.81 -23.96
C ASP A 280 35.18 -5.21 -25.44
N GLU A 281 33.98 -5.13 -26.01
CA GLU A 281 33.77 -5.30 -27.45
C GLU A 281 34.37 -4.16 -28.27
N LEU A 282 34.25 -2.92 -27.78
CA LEU A 282 34.73 -1.72 -28.47
C LEU A 282 36.26 -1.59 -28.41
N LEU A 283 36.91 -2.11 -27.37
CA LEU A 283 38.36 -2.07 -27.15
C LEU A 283 38.96 -3.46 -26.86
N PRO A 284 38.97 -4.39 -27.85
CA PRO A 284 39.44 -5.76 -27.63
C PRO A 284 40.90 -5.86 -27.16
N ASN A 285 41.73 -4.89 -27.59
CA ASN A 285 43.16 -4.83 -27.31
C ASN A 285 43.52 -4.06 -26.02
N GLN A 286 42.52 -3.44 -25.37
CA GLN A 286 42.67 -2.72 -24.09
C GLN A 286 41.78 -3.37 -23.02
N GLN A 287 41.72 -4.70 -23.03
CA GLN A 287 41.13 -5.44 -21.93
C GLN A 287 41.92 -5.13 -20.66
N THR A 288 41.34 -4.30 -19.80
CA THR A 288 41.78 -4.27 -18.42
C THR A 288 41.61 -5.66 -17.84
N ASP A 289 42.64 -6.14 -17.17
CA ASP A 289 42.72 -7.36 -16.35
C ASP A 289 41.79 -7.27 -15.12
N VAL A 290 40.57 -6.76 -15.32
CA VAL A 290 39.46 -6.78 -14.37
C VAL A 290 38.93 -8.20 -14.44
N SER A 291 39.76 -9.15 -14.01
CA SER A 291 39.31 -10.48 -13.65
C SER A 291 38.37 -10.27 -12.47
N PHE A 292 37.08 -10.20 -12.81
CA PHE A 292 36.01 -10.36 -11.86
C PHE A 292 36.21 -11.74 -11.22
N HIS A 293 36.96 -11.77 -10.12
CA HIS A 293 37.10 -12.98 -9.33
C HIS A 293 35.68 -13.44 -8.99
N ASP A 294 35.43 -14.75 -9.04
CA ASP A 294 34.11 -15.35 -8.79
C ASP A 294 33.45 -14.82 -7.51
N THR A 295 34.24 -14.38 -6.53
CA THR A 295 33.79 -13.74 -5.29
C THR A 295 33.08 -12.39 -5.54
N SER A 296 33.62 -11.54 -6.41
CA SER A 296 33.01 -10.26 -6.79
C SER A 296 31.75 -10.46 -7.64
N ILE A 297 31.77 -11.41 -8.59
CA ILE A 297 30.58 -11.75 -9.40
C ILE A 297 29.44 -12.22 -8.50
N LYS A 298 29.72 -13.10 -7.53
CA LYS A 298 28.72 -13.57 -6.57
C LYS A 298 28.15 -12.44 -5.72
N ARG A 299 28.96 -11.46 -5.31
CA ARG A 299 28.47 -10.25 -4.63
C ARG A 299 27.54 -9.47 -5.55
N PHE A 300 27.90 -9.26 -6.82
CA PHE A 300 27.06 -8.57 -7.79
C PHE A 300 25.71 -9.24 -8.04
N VAL A 301 25.71 -10.56 -8.21
CA VAL A 301 24.48 -11.36 -8.32
C VAL A 301 23.59 -11.19 -7.08
N GLY A 302 24.18 -11.20 -5.89
CA GLY A 302 23.45 -10.99 -4.64
C GLY A 302 22.71 -9.66 -4.60
N ILE A 303 23.34 -8.58 -5.08
CA ILE A 303 22.75 -7.24 -5.10
C ILE A 303 21.63 -7.15 -6.13
N ILE A 304 21.87 -7.66 -7.33
CA ILE A 304 20.85 -7.64 -8.39
C ILE A 304 19.60 -8.39 -7.90
N LYS A 305 19.78 -9.53 -7.22
CA LYS A 305 18.68 -10.26 -6.58
C LYS A 305 18.00 -9.44 -5.47
N SER A 306 18.74 -8.66 -4.67
CA SER A 306 18.15 -7.75 -3.67
C SER A 306 17.32 -6.66 -4.34
N LYS A 307 17.86 -6.00 -5.37
CA LYS A 307 17.16 -4.92 -6.09
C LYS A 307 15.91 -5.42 -6.80
N ILE A 308 15.94 -6.61 -7.38
CA ILE A 308 14.75 -7.25 -7.94
C ILE A 308 13.69 -7.45 -6.84
N ARG A 309 14.08 -7.93 -5.66
CA ARG A 309 13.13 -8.11 -4.53
C ARG A 309 12.58 -6.79 -4.04
N GLU A 310 13.43 -5.77 -3.85
CA GLU A 310 13.02 -4.43 -3.43
C GLU A 310 12.02 -3.80 -4.41
N LEU A 311 12.28 -3.90 -5.71
CA LEU A 311 11.35 -3.42 -6.74
C LEU A 311 10.03 -4.19 -6.70
N GLU A 312 10.09 -5.53 -6.68
CA GLU A 312 8.88 -6.37 -6.60
C GLU A 312 8.07 -6.12 -5.31
N ASP A 313 8.74 -5.88 -4.18
CA ASP A 313 8.11 -5.55 -2.90
C ASP A 313 7.48 -4.15 -2.92
N SER A 314 8.16 -3.17 -3.49
CA SER A 314 7.63 -1.81 -3.67
C SER A 314 6.35 -1.82 -4.52
N ILE A 315 6.36 -2.55 -5.63
CA ILE A 315 5.19 -2.77 -6.48
C ILE A 315 4.05 -3.40 -5.66
N ARG A 316 4.33 -4.51 -4.96
CA ARG A 316 3.35 -5.20 -4.14
C ARG A 316 2.75 -4.26 -3.09
N GLN A 317 3.58 -3.54 -2.34
CA GLN A 317 3.14 -2.65 -1.28
C GLN A 317 2.22 -1.54 -1.82
N ARG A 318 2.55 -0.97 -2.99
CA ARG A 318 1.72 0.07 -3.62
C ARG A 318 0.34 -0.46 -3.98
N PHE A 319 0.24 -1.66 -4.55
CA PHE A 319 -1.06 -2.29 -4.83
C PHE A 319 -1.80 -2.70 -3.56
N PHE A 320 -1.17 -3.41 -2.61
CA PHE A 320 -1.84 -3.87 -1.39
C PHE A 320 -2.28 -2.74 -0.45
N SER A 321 -1.67 -1.56 -0.55
CA SER A 321 -2.14 -0.37 0.16
C SER A 321 -3.44 0.21 -0.40
N HIS A 322 -3.82 -0.17 -1.62
CA HIS A 322 -5.02 0.35 -2.27
C HIS A 322 -6.28 -0.38 -1.76
N PRO A 323 -7.36 0.32 -1.37
CA PRO A 323 -8.58 -0.31 -0.81
C PRO A 323 -9.18 -1.39 -1.71
N LEU A 324 -9.23 -1.16 -3.03
CA LEU A 324 -9.75 -2.15 -3.98
C LEU A 324 -8.90 -3.41 -4.13
N MET A 325 -7.65 -3.42 -3.68
CA MET A 325 -6.73 -4.53 -3.96
C MET A 325 -6.54 -5.45 -2.76
N ALA A 326 -7.21 -5.18 -1.64
CA ALA A 326 -7.11 -5.97 -0.41
C ALA A 326 -7.44 -7.45 -0.64
N ASP A 327 -8.48 -7.72 -1.45
CA ASP A 327 -8.97 -9.07 -1.75
C ASP A 327 -8.54 -9.57 -3.14
N PHE A 328 -7.49 -8.99 -3.72
CA PHE A 328 -7.00 -9.42 -5.03
C PHE A 328 -6.42 -10.85 -4.94
N PRO A 329 -7.00 -11.85 -5.66
CA PRO A 329 -6.69 -13.25 -5.40
C PRO A 329 -5.38 -13.72 -6.05
N GLU A 330 -4.91 -13.01 -7.09
CA GLU A 330 -3.81 -13.48 -7.92
C GLU A 330 -2.44 -13.03 -7.39
N LYS A 331 -1.48 -13.95 -7.42
CA LYS A 331 -0.08 -13.66 -7.03
C LYS A 331 0.63 -12.74 -8.04
N LYS A 332 0.16 -12.70 -9.29
CA LYS A 332 0.72 -11.86 -10.35
C LYS A 332 -0.35 -10.90 -10.85
N ILE A 333 -0.03 -9.61 -10.78
CA ILE A 333 -0.82 -8.55 -11.37
C ILE A 333 -0.45 -8.48 -12.85
N THR A 334 -1.43 -8.75 -13.71
CA THR A 334 -1.38 -8.54 -15.16
C THR A 334 -2.63 -7.75 -15.56
N LYS A 335 -2.63 -7.17 -16.75
CA LYS A 335 -3.77 -6.40 -17.25
C LYS A 335 -5.07 -7.21 -17.25
N GLU A 336 -5.03 -8.42 -17.80
CA GLU A 336 -6.20 -9.29 -17.94
C GLU A 336 -6.80 -9.70 -16.58
N THR A 337 -5.95 -10.15 -15.64
CA THR A 337 -6.43 -10.56 -14.31
C THR A 337 -7.02 -9.38 -13.54
N LEU A 338 -6.41 -8.20 -13.71
CA LEU A 338 -6.87 -6.97 -13.09
C LEU A 338 -8.20 -6.50 -13.68
N GLU A 339 -8.36 -6.50 -15.00
CA GLU A 339 -9.62 -6.13 -15.66
C GLU A 339 -10.78 -7.04 -15.26
N VAL A 340 -10.56 -8.35 -15.20
CA VAL A 340 -11.57 -9.31 -14.73
C VAL A 340 -11.96 -9.02 -13.28
N TYR A 341 -10.97 -8.80 -12.41
CA TYR A 341 -11.19 -8.49 -11.01
C TYR A 341 -11.96 -7.17 -10.83
N LEU A 342 -11.52 -6.10 -11.48
CA LEU A 342 -12.15 -4.78 -11.40
C LEU A 342 -13.59 -4.81 -11.92
N ASN A 343 -13.85 -5.51 -13.03
CA ASN A 343 -15.21 -5.68 -13.54
C ASN A 343 -16.13 -6.42 -12.57
N ARG A 344 -15.61 -7.43 -11.86
CA ARG A 344 -16.36 -8.12 -10.81
C ARG A 344 -16.65 -7.15 -9.66
N VAL A 345 -15.65 -6.44 -9.15
CA VAL A 345 -15.80 -5.45 -8.06
C VAL A 345 -16.84 -4.39 -8.41
N LYS A 346 -16.83 -3.86 -9.64
CA LYS A 346 -17.86 -2.92 -10.12
C LYS A 346 -19.27 -3.52 -10.03
N LYS A 347 -19.45 -4.74 -10.56
CA LYS A 347 -20.74 -5.43 -10.55
C LYS A 347 -21.22 -5.73 -9.13
N ASP A 348 -20.33 -6.18 -8.26
CA ASP A 348 -20.64 -6.50 -6.87
C ASP A 348 -21.10 -5.24 -6.12
N ASN A 349 -20.38 -4.12 -6.27
CA ASN A 349 -20.77 -2.83 -5.66
C ASN A 349 -22.12 -2.32 -6.19
N ILE A 350 -22.39 -2.45 -7.50
CA ILE A 350 -23.70 -2.09 -8.07
C ILE A 350 -24.79 -3.01 -7.51
N MET A 351 -24.53 -4.30 -7.39
CA MET A 351 -25.50 -5.28 -6.87
C MET A 351 -25.84 -5.00 -5.40
N VAL A 352 -24.82 -4.74 -4.58
CA VAL A 352 -24.98 -4.34 -3.17
C VAL A 352 -25.78 -3.05 -3.07
N THR A 353 -25.44 -2.04 -3.88
CA THR A 353 -26.19 -0.76 -3.90
C THR A 353 -27.65 -0.98 -4.25
N LYS A 354 -27.95 -1.79 -5.27
CA LYS A 354 -29.34 -2.14 -5.64
C LYS A 354 -30.08 -2.90 -4.55
N ALA A 355 -29.39 -3.74 -3.78
CA ALA A 355 -29.99 -4.42 -2.65
C ALA A 355 -30.41 -3.42 -1.57
N PHE A 356 -29.54 -2.46 -1.22
CA PHE A 356 -29.88 -1.38 -0.30
C PHE A 356 -31.03 -0.50 -0.82
N GLU A 357 -31.04 -0.14 -2.10
CA GLU A 357 -32.14 0.61 -2.70
C GLU A 357 -33.47 -0.12 -2.56
N LYS A 358 -33.47 -1.43 -2.83
CA LYS A 358 -34.66 -2.27 -2.71
C LYS A 358 -35.13 -2.36 -1.26
N GLU A 359 -34.23 -2.53 -0.31
CA GLU A 359 -34.57 -2.55 1.12
C GLU A 359 -35.21 -1.23 1.58
N VAL A 360 -34.61 -0.09 1.20
CA VAL A 360 -35.14 1.24 1.53
C VAL A 360 -36.51 1.46 0.88
N ASP A 361 -36.67 1.16 -0.41
CA ASP A 361 -37.95 1.31 -1.12
C ASP A 361 -39.04 0.40 -0.53
N GLN A 362 -38.70 -0.85 -0.21
CA GLN A 362 -39.63 -1.79 0.40
C GLN A 362 -40.05 -1.35 1.80
N LEU A 363 -39.10 -0.90 2.63
CA LEU A 363 -39.39 -0.40 3.98
C LEU A 363 -40.25 0.88 3.94
N THR A 364 -40.01 1.75 2.96
CA THR A 364 -40.79 2.98 2.75
C THR A 364 -42.23 2.68 2.35
N ARG A 365 -42.45 1.73 1.43
CA ARG A 365 -43.79 1.36 0.94
C ARG A 365 -44.56 0.49 1.92
N GLU A 366 -43.87 -0.45 2.57
CA GLU A 366 -44.45 -1.43 3.47
C GLU A 366 -43.67 -1.50 4.79
N PRO A 367 -44.02 -0.65 5.79
CA PRO A 367 -43.35 -0.65 7.09
C PRO A 367 -43.41 -2.00 7.84
N LYS A 368 -44.33 -2.90 7.48
CA LYS A 368 -44.40 -4.26 8.04
C LYS A 368 -43.18 -5.11 7.67
N TYR A 369 -42.49 -4.80 6.57
CA TYR A 369 -41.29 -5.49 6.11
C TYR A 369 -40.19 -5.54 7.19
N ILE A 370 -40.13 -4.54 8.07
CA ILE A 370 -39.19 -4.51 9.20
C ILE A 370 -39.30 -5.76 10.10
N LYS A 371 -40.47 -6.41 10.18
CA LYS A 371 -40.64 -7.66 10.94
C LYS A 371 -39.94 -8.84 10.28
N GLU A 372 -39.84 -8.86 8.96
CA GLU A 372 -39.08 -9.86 8.21
C GLU A 372 -37.59 -9.63 8.42
N MET A 373 -37.14 -8.37 8.30
CA MET A 373 -35.76 -7.99 8.59
C MET A 373 -35.33 -8.40 10.01
N ILE A 374 -36.18 -8.17 11.02
CA ILE A 374 -35.90 -8.61 12.41
C ILE A 374 -35.71 -10.13 12.48
N ARG A 375 -36.53 -10.93 11.78
CA ARG A 375 -36.39 -12.40 11.78
C ARG A 375 -35.08 -12.82 11.11
N GLU A 376 -34.73 -12.18 10.00
CA GLU A 376 -33.45 -12.45 9.31
C GLU A 376 -32.26 -12.11 10.20
N LEU A 377 -32.25 -10.93 10.83
CA LEU A 377 -31.20 -10.52 11.78
C LEU A 377 -31.07 -11.50 12.96
N GLN A 378 -32.20 -11.97 13.52
CA GLN A 378 -32.19 -12.97 14.58
C GLN A 378 -31.64 -14.33 14.12
N SER A 379 -31.93 -14.73 12.87
CA SER A 379 -31.45 -15.98 12.30
C SER A 379 -29.93 -15.98 12.03
N LEU A 380 -29.36 -14.81 11.77
CA LEU A 380 -27.93 -14.60 11.56
C LEU A 380 -27.11 -14.61 12.87
N GLY A 381 -27.75 -14.87 14.01
CA GLY A 381 -27.09 -14.95 15.30
C GLY A 381 -26.72 -13.59 15.90
N VAL A 382 -27.32 -12.49 15.41
CA VAL A 382 -27.24 -11.20 16.08
C VAL A 382 -27.97 -11.33 17.42
N GLN A 383 -27.21 -11.53 18.49
CA GLN A 383 -27.70 -11.66 19.87
C GLN A 383 -27.21 -10.46 20.68
N PHE A 384 -28.12 -9.86 21.47
CA PHE A 384 -27.87 -8.71 22.34
C PHE A 384 -28.15 -9.03 23.81
#